data_AF-A0A0F4G9K1-F1
#
_entry.id   AF-A0A0F4G9K1-F1
#
_cell.length_a   1.000
_cell.length_b   1.000
_cell.length_c   1.000
_cell.angle_alpha   90.00
_cell.angle_beta   90.00
_cell.angle_gamma   90.00
#
_symmetry.space_group_name_H-M   'P 1'
#
loop_
_entity.id
_entity.type
_entity.pdbx_description
1 polymer ?
#
loop_
_entity_poly.entity_id
_entity_poly.type
_entity_poly.pdbx_seq_one_letter_code
_entity_poly.pdbx_strand_id
1 'polypeptide(L)'
;MAPSTTPLKATDSIPYLYRFLLTSLEGPMAVGGVLLALFAPGQYLSGITRETLTTTHGPTDFIYTQLAGAWLYIVFTELVIMRAIDDVRVWKYLCAGILCSDVLFTHSLAEAVGGWGEWIVLSRWTVADWVAAVTTFPFVMTRILIVLGVGLKEGKARKA
;
A
#
# COMPACT_ATOMS: atom_id res chain seq x y z
N MET A 1 -6.43 24.44 32.40
CA MET A 1 -6.35 22.98 32.16
C MET A 1 -6.83 22.72 30.74
N ALA A 2 -5.94 22.32 29.82
CA ALA A 2 -6.40 21.87 28.51
C ALA A 2 -7.17 20.55 28.69
N PRO A 3 -8.31 20.34 28.00
CA PRO A 3 -9.04 19.10 28.12
C PRO A 3 -8.13 17.96 27.65
N SER A 4 -7.95 16.94 28.50
CA SER A 4 -7.29 15.70 28.12
C SER A 4 -8.14 15.01 27.07
N THR A 5 -7.86 15.27 25.79
CA THR A 5 -8.50 14.54 24.70
C THR A 5 -7.92 13.14 24.71
N THR A 6 -8.62 12.20 25.36
CA THR A 6 -8.32 10.78 25.25
C THR A 6 -8.23 10.42 23.77
N PRO A 7 -7.13 9.82 23.30
CA PRO A 7 -7.00 9.46 21.89
C PRO A 7 -8.12 8.50 21.50
N LEU A 8 -8.74 8.77 20.35
CA LEU A 8 -9.78 7.90 19.79
C LEU A 8 -9.14 6.58 19.37
N LYS A 9 -9.69 5.47 19.88
CA LYS A 9 -9.20 4.13 19.54
C LYS A 9 -9.47 3.82 18.07
N ALA A 10 -8.46 3.29 17.39
CA ALA A 10 -8.56 2.88 15.99
C ALA A 10 -9.52 1.68 15.83
N THR A 11 -9.50 0.74 16.76
CA THR A 11 -10.35 -0.44 16.79
C THR A 11 -11.84 -0.12 16.84
N ASP A 12 -12.21 0.92 17.61
CA ASP A 12 -13.58 1.39 17.79
C ASP A 12 -14.05 2.30 16.64
N SER A 13 -13.14 3.11 16.11
CA SER A 13 -13.48 4.17 15.14
C SER A 13 -13.37 3.72 13.69
N ILE A 14 -12.35 2.93 13.34
CA ILE A 14 -12.07 2.51 11.96
C ILE A 14 -12.86 1.21 11.66
N PRO A 15 -13.66 1.17 10.57
CA PRO A 15 -14.39 -0.02 10.16
C PRO A 15 -13.50 -1.27 10.11
N TYR A 16 -14.05 -2.40 10.56
CA TYR A 16 -13.33 -3.67 10.58
C TYR A 16 -12.76 -4.03 9.20
N LEU A 17 -13.54 -3.82 8.13
CA LEU A 17 -13.10 -4.11 6.76
C LEU A 17 -11.82 -3.36 6.39
N TYR A 18 -11.71 -2.07 6.76
CA TYR A 18 -10.51 -1.28 6.45
C TYR A 18 -9.29 -1.80 7.21
N ARG A 19 -9.47 -2.11 8.49
CA ARG A 19 -8.39 -2.69 9.31
C ARG A 19 -7.97 -4.05 8.78
N PHE A 20 -8.93 -4.89 8.39
CA PHE A 20 -8.67 -6.22 7.83
C PHE A 20 -7.89 -6.14 6.52
N LEU A 21 -8.29 -5.27 5.59
CA LEU A 21 -7.60 -5.09 4.31
C LEU A 21 -6.14 -4.71 4.51
N LEU A 22 -5.85 -3.65 5.26
CA LEU A 22 -4.47 -3.16 5.44
C LEU A 22 -3.63 -4.12 6.28
N THR A 23 -4.14 -4.54 7.44
CA THR A 23 -3.31 -5.29 8.38
C THR A 23 -3.24 -6.78 8.04
N SER A 24 -4.33 -7.41 7.59
CA SER A 24 -4.39 -8.87 7.42
C SER A 24 -4.23 -9.35 5.98
N LEU A 25 -4.55 -8.52 4.99
CA LEU A 25 -4.50 -8.93 3.58
C LEU A 25 -3.31 -8.32 2.85
N GLU A 26 -3.13 -7.00 2.93
CA GLU A 26 -2.07 -6.31 2.20
C GLU A 26 -0.69 -6.68 2.70
N GLY A 27 -0.41 -6.53 4.00
CA GLY A 27 0.90 -6.84 4.56
C GLY A 27 1.45 -8.20 4.11
N PRO A 28 0.71 -9.31 4.20
CA PRO A 28 1.15 -10.61 3.68
C PRO A 28 1.35 -10.67 2.16
N MET A 29 0.51 -9.99 1.37
CA MET A 29 0.71 -9.93 -0.09
C MET A 29 1.94 -9.10 -0.47
N ALA A 30 2.19 -8.01 0.24
CA ALA A 30 3.37 -7.16 0.05
C ALA A 30 4.67 -7.90 0.42
N VAL A 31 4.65 -8.84 1.37
CA VAL A 31 5.79 -9.76 1.59
C VAL A 31 6.11 -10.55 0.31
N GLY A 32 5.09 -11.01 -0.41
CA GLY A 32 5.28 -11.66 -1.71
C GLY A 32 6.00 -10.76 -2.71
N GLY A 33 5.64 -9.48 -2.78
CA GLY A 33 6.32 -8.47 -3.58
C GLY A 33 7.79 -8.27 -3.17
N VAL A 34 8.06 -8.17 -1.86
CA VAL A 34 9.43 -8.08 -1.32
C VAL A 34 10.27 -9.27 -1.76
N LEU A 35 9.76 -10.49 -1.59
CA LEU A 35 10.46 -11.72 -1.98
C LEU A 35 10.68 -11.78 -3.50
N LEU A 36 9.68 -11.40 -4.30
CA LEU A 36 9.79 -11.36 -5.76
C LEU A 36 10.90 -10.39 -6.20
N ALA A 37 10.95 -9.18 -5.63
CA ALA A 37 11.97 -8.20 -5.94
C ALA A 37 13.39 -8.64 -5.54
N LEU A 38 13.53 -9.36 -4.42
CA LEU A 38 14.85 -9.83 -3.95
C LEU A 38 15.36 -11.07 -4.68
N PHE A 39 14.48 -12.03 -4.97
CA PHE A 39 14.88 -13.36 -5.44
C PHE A 39 14.60 -13.61 -6.92
N ALA A 40 13.67 -12.85 -7.52
CA ALA A 40 13.33 -12.99 -8.94
C ALA A 40 13.03 -11.62 -9.58
N PRO A 41 13.98 -10.65 -9.55
CA PRO A 41 13.77 -9.30 -10.06
C PRO A 41 13.47 -9.28 -11.57
N GLY A 42 13.97 -10.24 -12.35
CA GLY A 42 13.61 -10.39 -13.76
C GLY A 42 12.14 -10.75 -13.98
N GLN A 43 11.56 -11.58 -13.11
CA GLN A 43 10.12 -11.90 -13.16
C GLN A 43 9.28 -10.70 -12.78
N TYR A 44 9.70 -9.95 -11.75
CA TYR A 44 9.06 -8.68 -11.39
C TYR A 44 9.07 -7.71 -12.59
N LEU A 45 10.26 -7.46 -13.16
CA LEU A 45 10.45 -6.56 -14.30
C LEU A 45 9.59 -6.96 -15.50
N SER A 46 9.61 -8.25 -15.85
CA SER A 46 8.79 -8.80 -16.93
C SER A 46 7.30 -8.57 -16.68
N GLY A 47 6.82 -8.79 -15.46
CA GLY A 47 5.42 -8.57 -15.11
C GLY A 47 4.99 -7.11 -15.28
N ILE A 48 5.77 -6.16 -14.75
CA ILE A 48 5.39 -4.73 -14.78
C ILE A 48 5.59 -4.08 -16.15
N THR A 49 6.39 -4.67 -17.03
CA THR A 49 6.69 -4.13 -18.38
C THR A 49 5.95 -4.88 -19.50
N ARG A 50 4.96 -5.71 -19.16
CA ARG A 50 4.23 -6.56 -20.12
C ARG A 50 5.17 -7.40 -21.01
N GLU A 51 6.17 -8.01 -20.38
CA GLU A 51 7.17 -8.88 -21.00
C GLU A 51 8.08 -8.17 -22.02
N THR A 52 8.03 -6.82 -22.13
CA THR A 52 8.95 -6.08 -23.00
C THR A 52 10.38 -6.07 -22.45
N LEU A 53 10.56 -6.16 -21.13
CA LEU A 53 11.86 -6.34 -20.47
C LEU A 53 11.86 -7.61 -19.63
N THR A 54 12.59 -8.64 -20.06
CA THR A 54 12.62 -9.97 -19.41
C THR A 54 13.89 -10.25 -18.62
N THR A 55 14.92 -9.41 -18.80
CA THR A 55 16.23 -9.57 -18.15
C THR A 55 16.62 -8.30 -17.43
N THR A 56 17.16 -8.44 -16.22
CA THR A 56 17.71 -7.29 -15.48
C THR A 56 19.10 -6.94 -15.97
N HIS A 57 19.56 -5.73 -15.63
CA HIS A 57 20.91 -5.28 -15.90
C HIS A 57 21.71 -5.30 -14.59
N GLY A 58 22.66 -6.24 -14.49
CA GLY A 58 23.46 -6.49 -13.28
C GLY A 58 23.95 -5.25 -12.51
N PRO A 59 24.53 -4.22 -13.16
CA PRO A 59 24.97 -3.00 -12.48
C PRO A 59 23.86 -2.21 -11.78
N THR A 60 22.59 -2.44 -12.13
CA THR A 60 21.41 -1.75 -11.60
C THR A 60 20.54 -2.62 -10.71
N ASP A 61 20.92 -3.89 -10.49
CA ASP A 61 20.09 -4.83 -9.71
C ASP A 61 19.87 -4.37 -8.27
N PHE A 62 20.75 -3.52 -7.73
CA PHE A 62 20.59 -2.92 -6.40
C PHE A 62 19.28 -2.10 -6.26
N ILE A 63 18.71 -1.61 -7.36
CA ILE A 63 17.43 -0.87 -7.36
C ILE A 63 16.29 -1.76 -6.87
N TYR A 64 16.28 -3.05 -7.22
CA TYR A 64 15.26 -4.00 -6.74
C TYR A 64 15.41 -4.26 -5.24
N THR A 65 16.64 -4.22 -4.70
CA THR A 65 16.87 -4.25 -3.25
C THR A 65 16.33 -3.00 -2.56
N GLN A 66 16.52 -1.82 -3.15
CA GLN A 66 15.94 -0.57 -2.63
C GLN A 66 14.41 -0.61 -2.63
N LEU A 67 13.80 -1.13 -3.72
CA LEU A 67 12.36 -1.34 -3.84
C LEU A 67 11.85 -2.31 -2.77
N ALA A 68 12.51 -3.45 -2.61
CA ALA A 68 12.19 -4.44 -1.58
C ALA A 68 12.27 -3.82 -0.17
N GLY A 69 13.27 -2.98 0.10
CA GLY A 69 13.39 -2.25 1.36
C GLY A 69 12.23 -1.29 1.61
N ALA A 70 11.81 -0.55 0.58
CA ALA A 70 10.66 0.37 0.67
C ALA A 70 9.36 -0.39 0.97
N TRP A 71 9.10 -1.51 0.28
CA TRP A 71 7.93 -2.35 0.56
C TRP A 71 8.02 -3.04 1.92
N LEU A 72 9.21 -3.47 2.35
CA LEU A 72 9.39 -4.06 3.68
C LEU A 72 9.06 -3.05 4.79
N TYR A 73 9.31 -1.76 4.58
CA TYR A 73 8.89 -0.71 5.50
C TYR A 73 7.36 -0.59 5.59
N ILE A 74 6.66 -0.69 4.45
CA ILE A 74 5.18 -0.73 4.42
C ILE A 74 4.69 -1.97 5.18
N VAL A 75 5.23 -3.15 4.85
CA VAL A 75 4.93 -4.41 5.53
C VAL A 75 5.12 -4.29 7.05
N PHE A 76 6.24 -3.74 7.50
CA PHE A 76 6.51 -3.56 8.93
C PHE A 76 5.49 -2.60 9.56
N THR A 77 5.16 -1.51 8.88
CA THR A 77 4.17 -0.54 9.36
C THR A 77 2.81 -1.20 9.57
N GLU A 78 2.35 -2.01 8.62
CA GLU A 78 1.03 -2.64 8.67
C GLU A 78 0.98 -3.88 9.57
N LEU A 79 2.03 -4.71 9.51
CA LEU A 79 2.12 -5.94 10.28
C LEU A 79 2.48 -5.73 11.74
N VAL A 80 3.23 -4.67 12.05
CA VAL A 80 3.75 -4.43 13.40
C VAL A 80 3.16 -3.18 14.00
N ILE A 81 3.42 -2.01 13.40
CA ILE A 81 3.09 -0.71 14.03
C ILE A 81 1.57 -0.54 14.17
N MET A 82 0.81 -0.76 13.10
CA MET A 82 -0.64 -0.59 13.08
C MET A 82 -1.38 -1.60 13.97
N ARG A 83 -0.75 -2.74 14.29
CA ARG A 83 -1.27 -3.70 15.27
C ARG A 83 -0.90 -3.35 16.72
N ALA A 84 0.25 -2.71 16.91
CA ALA A 84 0.72 -2.30 18.23
C ALA A 84 0.05 -1.01 18.73
N ILE A 85 -0.35 -0.12 17.82
CA ILE A 85 -0.86 1.21 18.17
C ILE A 85 -2.35 1.34 17.83
N ASP A 86 -3.17 1.50 18.86
CA ASP A 86 -4.63 1.67 18.76
C ASP A 86 -5.06 3.15 18.85
N ASP A 87 -4.53 3.99 17.98
CA ASP A 87 -4.84 5.43 17.90
C ASP A 87 -5.19 5.82 16.45
N VAL A 88 -6.39 6.39 16.25
CA VAL A 88 -6.88 6.83 14.94
C VAL A 88 -5.96 7.86 14.29
N ARG A 89 -5.41 8.81 15.05
CA ARG A 89 -4.53 9.86 14.50
C ARG A 89 -3.25 9.24 13.96
N VAL A 90 -2.68 8.29 14.69
CA VAL A 90 -1.49 7.55 14.24
C VAL A 90 -1.80 6.75 12.98
N TRP A 91 -2.93 6.04 12.95
CA TRP A 91 -3.39 5.32 11.74
C TRP A 91 -3.53 6.25 10.53
N LYS A 92 -4.09 7.45 10.70
CA LYS A 92 -4.20 8.44 9.61
C LYS A 92 -2.85 8.90 9.11
N TYR A 93 -1.88 9.18 10.00
CA TYR A 93 -0.53 9.58 9.60
C TYR A 93 0.22 8.46 8.88
N LEU A 94 0.13 7.23 9.37
CA LEU A 94 0.75 6.07 8.71
C LEU A 94 0.14 5.84 7.33
N CYS A 95 -1.20 5.89 7.20
CA CYS A 95 -1.87 5.78 5.90
C CYS A 95 -1.44 6.91 4.95
N ALA A 96 -1.35 8.15 5.43
CA ALA A 96 -0.90 9.28 4.61
C ALA A 96 0.57 9.10 4.16
N GLY A 97 1.44 8.60 5.04
CA GLY A 97 2.83 8.32 4.69
C GLY A 97 2.96 7.22 3.64
N ILE A 98 2.20 6.12 3.77
CA ILE A 98 2.21 5.04 2.78
C ILE A 98 1.60 5.50 1.45
N LEU A 99 0.58 6.36 1.47
CA LEU A 99 -0.01 6.93 0.24
C LEU A 99 1.01 7.70 -0.61
N CYS A 100 2.02 8.33 -0.02
CA CYS A 100 3.11 8.93 -0.79
C CYS A 100 3.84 7.87 -1.64
N SER A 101 4.07 6.67 -1.10
CA SER A 101 4.64 5.55 -1.85
C SER A 101 3.67 5.00 -2.87
N ASP A 102 2.38 4.86 -2.51
CA ASP A 102 1.34 4.32 -3.40
C ASP A 102 1.18 5.17 -4.67
N VAL A 103 1.26 6.50 -4.54
CA VAL A 103 1.21 7.43 -5.67
C VAL A 103 2.37 7.19 -6.64
N LEU A 104 3.60 7.10 -6.11
CA LEU A 104 4.79 6.89 -6.92
C LEU A 104 4.79 5.49 -7.57
N PHE A 105 4.37 4.47 -6.83
CA PHE A 105 4.24 3.12 -7.35
C PHE A 105 3.17 3.03 -8.44
N THR A 106 2.01 3.64 -8.25
CA THR A 106 0.96 3.66 -9.27
C THR A 106 1.41 4.41 -10.52
N HIS A 107 2.13 5.52 -10.34
CA HIS A 107 2.71 6.23 -11.48
C HIS A 107 3.72 5.38 -12.23
N SER A 108 4.59 4.63 -11.54
CA SER A 108 5.59 3.79 -12.20
C SER A 108 4.98 2.64 -13.01
N LEU A 109 3.81 2.10 -12.61
CA LEU A 109 3.05 1.15 -13.43
C LEU A 109 2.67 1.75 -14.78
N ALA A 110 2.24 3.01 -14.79
CA ALA A 110 1.92 3.70 -16.03
C ALA A 110 3.18 3.98 -16.86
N GLU A 111 4.28 4.42 -16.24
CA GLU A 111 5.55 4.66 -16.93
C GLU A 111 6.09 3.39 -17.61
N ALA A 112 5.99 2.25 -16.94
CA ALA A 112 6.49 0.97 -17.42
C ALA A 112 5.84 0.49 -18.73
N VAL A 113 4.65 1.01 -19.07
CA VAL A 113 3.90 0.64 -20.28
C VAL A 113 3.80 1.77 -21.31
N GLY A 114 4.60 2.83 -21.17
CA GLY A 114 4.62 3.97 -22.10
C GLY A 114 3.76 5.17 -21.67
N GLY A 115 3.30 5.20 -20.43
CA GLY A 115 2.61 6.31 -19.81
C GLY A 115 1.12 6.08 -19.56
N TRP A 116 0.47 7.06 -18.91
CA TRP A 116 -0.93 7.00 -18.50
C TRP A 116 -1.92 6.76 -19.64
N GLY A 117 -1.60 7.24 -20.85
CA GLY A 117 -2.43 7.02 -22.05
C GLY A 117 -2.56 5.54 -22.41
N GLU A 118 -1.52 4.75 -22.20
CA GLU A 118 -1.55 3.29 -22.42
C GLU A 118 -2.09 2.54 -21.20
N TRP A 119 -1.79 3.02 -20.00
CA TRP A 119 -2.25 2.41 -18.76
C TRP A 119 -3.78 2.44 -18.61
N ILE A 120 -4.45 3.51 -19.01
CA ILE A 120 -5.92 3.63 -18.84
C ILE A 120 -6.71 2.72 -19.80
N VAL A 121 -6.08 2.13 -20.82
CA VAL A 121 -6.72 1.24 -21.78
C VAL A 121 -6.82 -0.17 -21.21
N LEU A 122 -7.84 -0.42 -20.38
CA LEU A 122 -8.04 -1.69 -19.65
C LEU A 122 -8.12 -2.92 -20.56
N SER A 123 -8.55 -2.78 -21.81
CA SER A 123 -8.58 -3.90 -22.77
C SER A 123 -7.19 -4.39 -23.19
N ARG A 124 -6.13 -3.61 -22.90
CA ARG A 124 -4.73 -3.97 -23.13
C ARG A 124 -4.04 -4.51 -21.88
N TRP A 125 -4.76 -4.61 -20.76
CA TRP A 125 -4.18 -5.13 -19.52
C TRP A 125 -3.91 -6.62 -19.63
N THR A 126 -2.69 -6.98 -19.30
CA THR A 126 -2.25 -8.35 -19.10
C THR A 126 -2.75 -8.89 -17.77
N VAL A 127 -2.59 -10.19 -17.54
CA VAL A 127 -2.87 -10.79 -16.22
C VAL A 127 -2.00 -10.14 -15.13
N ALA A 128 -0.75 -9.80 -15.44
CA ALA A 128 0.15 -9.13 -14.50
C ALA A 128 -0.35 -7.72 -14.12
N ASP A 129 -0.89 -6.96 -15.08
CA ASP A 129 -1.49 -5.64 -14.82
C ASP A 129 -2.69 -5.76 -13.87
N TRP A 130 -3.57 -6.74 -14.12
CA TRP A 130 -4.71 -7.01 -13.23
C TRP A 130 -4.27 -7.42 -11.84
N VAL A 131 -3.27 -8.29 -11.72
CA VAL A 131 -2.71 -8.70 -10.43
C VAL A 131 -2.18 -7.48 -9.70
N ALA A 132 -1.33 -6.67 -10.32
CA ALA A 132 -0.76 -5.46 -9.73
C ALA A 132 -1.86 -4.48 -9.28
N ALA A 133 -2.88 -4.25 -10.11
CA ALA A 133 -3.97 -3.33 -9.77
C ALA A 133 -4.84 -3.84 -8.61
N VAL A 134 -5.22 -5.12 -8.61
CA VAL A 134 -6.08 -5.72 -7.57
C VAL A 134 -5.33 -5.86 -6.24
N THR A 135 -4.01 -6.08 -6.27
CA THR A 135 -3.18 -6.12 -5.05
C THR A 135 -2.73 -4.74 -4.58
N THR A 136 -3.11 -3.65 -5.26
CA THR A 136 -2.73 -2.28 -4.90
C THR A 136 -3.95 -1.39 -4.64
N PHE A 137 -4.83 -1.19 -5.63
CA PHE A 137 -5.86 -0.16 -5.59
C PHE A 137 -6.90 -0.30 -4.47
N PRO A 138 -7.35 -1.50 -4.06
CA PRO A 138 -8.24 -1.61 -2.90
C PRO A 138 -7.62 -1.04 -1.62
N PHE A 139 -6.32 -1.17 -1.46
CA PHE A 139 -5.59 -0.70 -0.29
C PHE A 139 -5.32 0.79 -0.34
N VAL A 140 -4.87 1.30 -1.49
CA VAL A 140 -4.77 2.75 -1.76
C VAL A 140 -6.10 3.43 -1.46
N MET A 141 -7.21 2.90 -1.96
CA MET A 141 -8.55 3.43 -1.70
C MET A 141 -8.89 3.40 -0.22
N THR A 142 -8.60 2.29 0.47
CA THR A 142 -8.83 2.15 1.92
C THR A 142 -8.05 3.21 2.72
N ARG A 143 -6.78 3.45 2.38
CA ARG A 143 -5.97 4.50 3.01
C ARG A 143 -6.52 5.89 2.75
N ILE A 144 -6.96 6.19 1.52
CA ILE A 144 -7.61 7.48 1.19
C ILE A 144 -8.84 7.68 2.07
N LEU A 145 -9.71 6.67 2.19
CA LEU A 145 -10.92 6.75 3.02
C LEU A 145 -10.58 7.01 4.50
N ILE A 146 -9.57 6.32 5.06
CA ILE A 146 -9.10 6.54 6.43
C ILE A 146 -8.57 7.97 6.62
N VAL A 147 -7.71 8.44 5.71
CA VAL A 147 -7.11 9.78 5.79
C VAL A 147 -8.18 10.88 5.71
N LEU A 148 -9.14 10.73 4.80
CA LEU A 148 -10.25 11.66 4.64
C LEU A 148 -11.29 11.55 5.76
N GLY A 149 -11.23 10.52 6.61
CA GLY A 149 -12.22 10.31 7.68
C GLY A 149 -13.55 9.70 7.20
N VAL A 150 -13.59 9.16 5.98
CA VAL A 150 -14.82 8.58 5.41
C VAL A 150 -15.11 7.23 6.07
N GLY A 151 -16.30 7.09 6.65
CA GLY A 151 -16.75 5.86 7.30
C GLY A 151 -16.19 5.62 8.71
N LEU A 152 -15.40 6.54 9.27
CA LEU A 152 -14.92 6.46 10.64
C LEU A 152 -16.03 6.85 11.62
N LYS A 153 -16.21 6.07 12.69
CA LYS A 153 -17.13 6.42 13.77
C LYS A 153 -16.50 7.48 14.67
N GLU A 154 -17.27 8.51 14.99
CA GLU A 154 -16.90 9.43 16.05
C GLU A 154 -17.04 8.70 17.38
N GLY A 155 -15.97 8.66 18.18
CA GLY A 155 -16.01 8.01 19.49
C GLY A 155 -17.08 8.69 20.33
N LYS A 156 -18.03 7.90 20.84
CA LYS A 156 -19.01 8.40 21.82
C LYS A 156 -18.23 8.99 22.99
N ALA A 157 -18.21 10.32 23.09
CA ALA A 157 -17.84 10.97 24.33
C ALA A 157 -18.75 10.38 25.41
N ARG A 158 -18.16 9.60 26.32
CA ARG A 158 -18.87 9.03 27.47
C ARG A 158 -19.50 10.20 28.21
N LYS A 159 -20.82 10.41 28.04
CA LYS A 159 -21.56 11.33 28.89
C LYS A 159 -21.39 10.80 30.32
N ALA A 160 -20.72 11.61 31.14
CA ALA A 160 -20.60 11.38 32.57
C ALA A 160 -21.98 11.42 33.23
#